data_AF-A0A7V4MRT7-F1
#
_entry.id   AF-A0A7V4MRT7-F1
#
_cell.length_a   1.000
_cell.length_b   1.000
_cell.length_c   1.000
_cell.angle_alpha   90.00
_cell.angle_beta   90.00
_cell.angle_gamma   90.00
#
_symmetry.space_group_name_H-M   'P 1'
#
loop_
_entity.id
_entity.type
_entity.pdbx_description
1 polymer ?
#
loop_
_entity_poly.entity_id
_entity_poly.type
_entity_poly.pdbx_seq_one_letter_code
_entity_poly.pdbx_strand_id
1 'polypeptide(L)' 'MAAIEFTCEHCKQNLEATDDMAGQEVECPNCGNIIAVPGKNVPPQKICPECKNVMPPDAVLCVNCGYHLKLGKKIQTEFT' A
#
# COMPACT_ATOMS: atom_id res chain seq x y z
N MET A 1 -12.51 23.02 -4.84
CA MET A 1 -12.06 22.41 -3.57
C MET A 1 -12.64 21.03 -3.53
N ALA A 2 -11.83 20.00 -3.72
CA ALA A 2 -12.29 18.62 -3.61
C ALA A 2 -11.97 18.16 -2.17
N ALA A 3 -13.00 17.74 -1.43
CA ALA A 3 -12.81 17.13 -0.12
C ALA A 3 -12.57 15.63 -0.30
N ILE A 4 -11.55 15.10 0.38
CA ILE A 4 -11.27 13.67 0.52
C ILE A 4 -11.91 13.24 1.83
N GLU A 5 -12.97 12.46 1.73
CA GLU A 5 -13.56 11.77 2.87
C GLU A 5 -12.80 10.46 3.13
N PHE A 6 -12.35 10.27 4.36
CA PHE A 6 -11.66 9.05 4.76
C PHE A 6 -11.91 8.71 6.20
N THR A 7 -11.63 7.47 6.57
CA THR A 7 -11.88 6.96 7.91
C THR A 7 -10.56 6.71 8.62
N CYS A 8 -10.43 7.23 9.84
CA CYS A 8 -9.28 6.95 10.69
C CYS A 8 -9.18 5.45 11.00
N GLU A 9 -8.04 4.82 10.75
CA GLU A 9 -7.81 3.40 11.03
C GLU A 9 -7.75 3.06 12.52
N HIS A 10 -7.49 4.04 13.40
CA HIS A 10 -7.40 3.84 14.85
C HIS A 10 -8.74 3.97 15.57
N CYS A 11 -9.50 5.05 15.29
CA CYS A 11 -10.73 5.36 16.01
C CYS A 11 -11.99 5.21 15.17
N LYS A 12 -11.85 4.89 13.88
CA LYS A 12 -12.97 4.75 12.92
C LYS A 12 -13.79 6.03 12.73
N GLN A 13 -13.24 7.19 13.06
CA GLN A 13 -13.86 8.48 12.81
C GLN A 13 -13.85 8.82 11.32
N ASN A 14 -14.97 9.31 10.81
CA ASN A 14 -15.05 9.91 9.47
C ASN A 14 -14.43 11.30 9.51
N LEU A 15 -13.42 11.52 8.68
CA LEU A 15 -12.69 12.78 8.57
C LEU A 15 -12.77 13.28 7.15
N GLU A 16 -12.70 14.60 7.02
CA GLU A 16 -12.58 15.30 5.74
C GLU A 16 -11.24 16.02 5.71
N ALA A 17 -10.50 15.85 4.61
CA ALA A 17 -9.30 16.64 4.33
C ALA A 17 -9.40 17.24 2.93
N THR A 18 -8.71 18.35 2.69
CA THR A 18 -8.63 18.92 1.35
C THR A 18 -7.68 18.10 0.47
N ASP A 19 -7.86 18.17 -0.84
CA ASP A 19 -6.96 17.53 -1.80
C ASP A 19 -5.48 17.96 -1.68
N ASP A 20 -5.23 19.16 -1.17
CA ASP A 20 -3.89 19.69 -0.87
C ASP A 20 -3.18 18.91 0.26
N MET A 21 -3.97 18.36 1.19
CA MET A 21 -3.47 17.56 2.31
C MET A 21 -3.26 16.08 1.94
N ALA A 22 -3.56 15.68 0.71
CA ALA A 22 -3.46 14.29 0.26
C ALA A 22 -2.02 13.76 0.34
N GLY A 23 -1.83 12.64 1.06
CA GLY A 23 -0.52 12.05 1.29
C GLY A 23 0.30 12.70 2.41
N GLN A 24 -0.24 13.72 3.09
CA GLN A 24 0.37 14.27 4.31
C GLN A 24 -0.05 13.46 5.54
N GLU A 25 0.80 13.51 6.57
CA GLU A 25 0.51 12.98 7.90
C GLU A 25 -0.16 14.06 8.75
N VAL A 26 -1.35 13.77 9.28
CA VAL A 26 -2.16 14.69 10.07
C VAL A 26 -2.51 14.07 11.41
N GLU A 27 -2.67 14.90 12.44
CA GLU A 27 -3.15 14.43 13.74
C GLU A 27 -4.68 14.26 13.72
N CYS A 28 -5.16 13.09 14.13
CA CYS A 28 -6.59 12.83 14.21
C CYS A 28 -7.21 13.63 15.37
N PRO A 29 -8.20 14.51 15.14
CA PRO A 29 -8.80 15.33 16.19
C PRO A 29 -9.64 14.54 17.20
N ASN A 30 -9.96 13.26 16.91
CA ASN A 30 -10.74 12.41 17.82
C ASN A 30 -9.84 11.56 18.74
N CYS A 31 -8.74 11.00 18.21
CA CYS A 31 -7.89 10.09 18.98
C CYS A 31 -6.46 10.59 19.21
N GLY A 32 -6.04 11.69 18.59
CA GLY A 32 -4.68 12.23 18.69
C GLY A 32 -3.61 11.39 18.00
N ASN A 33 -3.97 10.33 17.27
CA ASN A 33 -2.99 9.55 16.52
C ASN A 33 -2.66 10.24 15.19
N ILE A 34 -1.39 10.13 14.77
CA ILE A 34 -0.95 10.56 13.45
C ILE A 34 -1.48 9.57 12.40
N ILE A 35 -2.24 10.07 11.44
CA ILE A 35 -2.80 9.30 10.33
C ILE A 35 -2.38 9.91 9.00
N ALA A 36 -2.19 9.07 7.99
CA ALA A 36 -1.93 9.54 6.64
C ALA A 36 -3.25 9.85 5.95
N VAL A 37 -3.39 11.05 5.39
CA VAL A 37 -4.50 11.37 4.50
C VAL A 37 -4.34 10.53 3.24
N PRO A 38 -5.30 9.66 2.87
CA PRO A 38 -5.18 8.81 1.70
C PRO A 38 -5.10 9.68 0.44
N GLY A 39 -3.91 9.72 -0.14
CA GLY A 39 -3.64 10.39 -1.41
C GLY A 39 -3.48 9.39 -2.55
N LYS A 40 -3.73 9.86 -3.78
CA LYS A 40 -3.61 9.08 -5.04
C LYS A 40 -2.22 8.48 -5.31
N ASN A 41 -1.22 8.71 -4.45
CA ASN A 41 0.18 8.39 -4.70
C ASN A 41 0.71 7.15 -3.96
N VAL A 42 -0.12 6.37 -3.27
CA VAL A 42 0.30 5.04 -2.83
C VAL A 42 0.02 4.06 -3.98
N PRO A 43 1.03 3.64 -4.76
CA PRO A 43 0.80 2.63 -5.77
C PRO A 43 0.23 1.38 -5.11
N PRO A 44 -0.77 0.72 -5.72
CA PRO A 44 -1.30 -0.53 -5.20
C PRO A 44 -0.17 -1.55 -5.10
N GLN A 45 0.14 -1.94 -3.87
CA GLN A 45 1.17 -2.93 -3.60
C GLN A 45 0.62 -4.31 -3.95
N LYS A 46 1.39 -5.11 -4.69
CA LYS A 46 1.00 -6.46 -5.06
C LYS A 46 1.48 -7.44 -3.99
N ILE A 47 0.67 -8.43 -3.66
CA ILE A 47 1.06 -9.50 -2.74
C ILE A 47 1.51 -10.71 -3.56
N CYS A 48 2.66 -11.30 -3.21
CA CYS A 48 3.16 -12.51 -3.85
C CYS A 48 2.24 -13.70 -3.51
N PRO A 49 1.72 -14.45 -4.49
CA PRO A 49 0.80 -15.57 -4.22
C PRO A 49 1.46 -16.73 -3.47
N GLU A 50 2.78 -16.89 -3.59
CA GLU A 50 3.51 -18.03 -3.02
C GLU A 50 4.03 -17.79 -1.61
N CYS A 51 4.56 -16.61 -1.31
CA CYS A 51 5.17 -16.30 -0.02
C CYS A 51 4.44 -15.20 0.76
N LYS A 52 3.42 -14.57 0.16
CA LYS A 52 2.64 -13.49 0.75
C LYS A 52 3.43 -12.21 1.05
N ASN A 53 4.66 -12.08 0.54
CA ASN A 53 5.39 -10.82 0.63
C ASN A 53 4.75 -9.73 -0.21
N VAL A 54 4.84 -8.51 0.32
CA VAL A 54 4.49 -7.27 -0.36
C VAL A 54 5.54 -6.96 -1.41
N MET A 55 5.09 -6.56 -2.60
CA MET A 55 5.92 -6.23 -3.75
C MET A 55 5.46 -4.91 -4.39
N PRO A 56 6.39 -4.16 -4.99
CA PRO A 56 6.04 -2.97 -5.76
C PRO A 56 5.15 -3.33 -6.97
N PRO A 57 4.33 -2.39 -7.47
CA PRO A 57 3.36 -2.63 -8.55
C PRO A 57 4.00 -3.14 -9.85
N ASP A 58 5.25 -2.75 -10.11
CA ASP A 58 6.05 -3.05 -11.30
C ASP A 58 6.96 -4.28 -11.12
N ALA A 59 6.86 -4.99 -9.99
CA ALA A 59 7.62 -6.22 -9.77
C ALA A 59 7.31 -7.28 -10.84
N VAL A 60 8.35 -7.83 -11.47
CA VAL A 60 8.28 -9.00 -12.38
C VAL A 60 8.62 -10.30 -11.65
N LEU A 61 9.48 -10.21 -10.63
CA LEU A 61 9.99 -11.34 -9.84
C LEU A 61 9.92 -11.00 -8.34
N CYS A 62 9.48 -11.95 -7.53
CA CYS A 62 9.54 -11.85 -6.08
C CYS A 62 10.97 -12.11 -5.59
N VAL A 63 11.61 -11.10 -5.02
CA VAL A 63 12.98 -11.18 -4.48
C VAL A 63 13.09 -12.08 -3.24
N ASN A 64 11.97 -12.35 -2.56
CA ASN A 64 11.97 -13.17 -1.35
C ASN A 64 11.92 -14.67 -1.65
N CYS A 65 11.12 -15.09 -2.63
CA CYS A 65 10.89 -16.53 -2.89
C CYS A 65 11.17 -16.97 -4.33
N GLY A 66 11.63 -16.06 -5.21
CA GLY A 66 11.92 -16.36 -6.61
C GLY A 66 10.69 -16.56 -7.50
N TYR A 67 9.49 -16.16 -7.07
CA TYR A 67 8.27 -16.28 -7.87
C TYR A 67 8.21 -15.27 -9.01
N HIS A 68 8.11 -15.74 -10.25
CA HIS A 68 8.05 -14.89 -11.43
C HIS A 68 6.62 -14.64 -11.86
N LEU A 69 6.14 -13.41 -11.67
CA LEU A 69 4.74 -13.01 -11.86
C LEU A 69 4.27 -13.16 -13.30
N LYS A 70 5.15 -12.95 -14.30
CA LYS A 70 4.79 -13.16 -15.71
C LYS A 70 4.72 -14.63 -16.12
N LEU A 71 5.45 -15.51 -15.43
CA LEU A 71 5.52 -16.94 -15.77
C LEU A 71 4.61 -17.77 -14.87
N GLY A 72 4.07 -17.19 -13.79
CA GLY A 72 3.21 -17.85 -12.83
C GLY A 72 3.91 -18.93 -11.99
N LYS A 73 5.24 -19.01 -12.01
CA LYS A 73 6.03 -20.08 -11.35
C LYS A 73 7.25 -19.55 -10.60
N LYS A 74 7.70 -20.29 -9.59
CA LYS A 74 9.02 -20.06 -8.96
C LYS A 74 10.14 -20.44 -9.93
N ILE A 75 11.11 -19.55 -10.09
CA ILE A 75 12.30 -19.84 -10.87
C ILE A 75 13.17 -20.77 -10.04
N GLN A 76 13.29 -22.02 -10.47
CA GLN A 76 14.29 -22.94 -9.92
C GLN A 76 15.56 -22.74 -10.75
N THR A 77 16.64 -22.34 -10.10
CA THR A 77 17.97 -22.34 -10.73
C THR A 77 18.55 -23.73 -10.60
N GLU A 78 18.29 -24.58 -11.59
CA GLU A 78 19.08 -25.78 -11.82
C GLU A 78 20.48 -25.37 -12.27
N PHE A 79 21.37 -25.16 -11.30
CA PHE A 79 22.81 -25.21 -11.56
C PHE A 79 23.18 -26.69 -11.55
N THR A 80 23.22 -27.30 -12.74
CA THR A 80 23.84 -28.63 -12.92
C THR A 80 25.29 -28.59 -12.49
#